data_AF-A0A8X6LI37-F1
#
_entry.id   AF-A0A8X6LI37-F1
#
_cell.length_a   1.000
_cell.length_b   1.000
_cell.length_c   1.000
_cell.angle_alpha   90.00
_cell.angle_beta   90.00
_cell.angle_gamma   90.00
#
_symmetry.space_group_name_H-M   'P 1'
#
loop_
_entity.id
_entity.type
_entity.pdbx_description
1 polymer ?
#
loop_
_entity_poly.entity_id
_entity_poly.type
_entity_poly.pdbx_seq_one_letter_code
_entity_poly.pdbx_strand_id
1 'polypeptide(L)'
;MDGSGHRLMYLQFHYKSPQPKPRKLILWNFRKDRWDRYSRLSDEYVTEDLINDNPDKSAELFVKGILRTTKESIPRGQVKKHLPFWSEFLDLLKSERNAARCPAESFHITDCILPGKA
;
A
#
# COMPACT_ATOMS: atom_id res chain seq x y z
N MET A 1 -59.37 -24.39 -23.01
CA MET A 1 -57.92 -24.49 -23.29
C MET A 1 -57.31 -23.30 -22.59
N ASP A 2 -56.97 -23.47 -21.31
CA ASP A 2 -56.81 -22.33 -20.41
C ASP A 2 -55.35 -22.28 -19.99
N GLY A 3 -54.54 -21.69 -20.87
CA GLY A 3 -53.12 -21.45 -20.62
C GLY A 3 -52.96 -20.27 -19.68
N SER A 4 -52.77 -20.55 -18.39
CA SER A 4 -52.47 -19.55 -17.36
C SER A 4 -51.23 -18.74 -17.75
N GLY A 5 -51.45 -17.48 -18.12
CA GLY A 5 -50.42 -16.53 -18.54
C GLY A 5 -49.58 -16.03 -17.36
N HIS A 6 -48.69 -16.87 -16.85
CA HIS A 6 -47.70 -16.46 -15.85
C HIS A 6 -46.58 -15.69 -16.55
N ARG A 7 -46.56 -14.36 -16.39
CA ARG A 7 -45.43 -13.52 -16.79
C ARG A 7 -44.32 -13.62 -15.73
N LEU A 8 -43.12 -14.03 -16.15
CA LEU A 8 -41.94 -13.90 -15.29
C LEU A 8 -41.66 -12.42 -15.03
N MET A 9 -41.49 -12.08 -13.76
CA MET A 9 -41.13 -10.74 -13.32
C MET A 9 -39.72 -10.79 -12.75
N TYR A 10 -38.77 -10.12 -13.42
CA TYR A 10 -37.38 -10.04 -12.97
C TYR A 10 -37.23 -8.88 -11.98
N LEU A 11 -36.84 -9.19 -10.75
CA LEU A 11 -36.52 -8.20 -9.72
C LEU A 11 -35.00 -8.07 -9.60
N GLN A 12 -34.46 -6.91 -10.00
CA GLN A 12 -33.04 -6.61 -9.89
C GLN A 12 -32.78 -5.70 -8.69
N PHE A 13 -32.18 -6.27 -7.64
CA PHE A 13 -31.79 -5.53 -6.45
C PHE A 13 -30.38 -4.96 -6.61
N HIS A 14 -30.26 -3.64 -6.53
CA HIS A 14 -28.96 -2.95 -6.55
C HIS A 14 -28.48 -2.74 -5.11
N TYR A 15 -27.84 -3.77 -4.54
CA TYR A 15 -27.25 -3.66 -3.20
C TYR A 15 -25.84 -3.05 -3.29
N LYS A 16 -25.69 -1.80 -2.83
CA LYS A 16 -24.38 -1.19 -2.61
C LYS A 16 -23.85 -1.62 -1.24
N SER A 17 -23.06 -2.70 -1.21
CA SER A 17 -22.35 -3.10 0.00
C SER A 17 -21.37 -2.00 0.41
N PRO A 18 -21.37 -1.54 1.68
CA PRO A 18 -20.32 -0.65 2.18
C PRO A 18 -19.01 -1.42 2.14
N GLN A 19 -18.14 -1.10 1.18
CA GLN A 19 -16.82 -1.69 1.12
C GLN A 19 -16.05 -1.28 2.38
N PRO A 20 -15.57 -2.22 3.21
CA PRO A 20 -14.74 -1.86 4.34
C PRO A 20 -13.50 -1.12 3.81
N LYS A 21 -13.26 0.10 4.30
CA LYS A 21 -12.05 0.84 3.95
C LYS A 21 -10.85 -0.06 4.27
N PRO A 22 -9.96 -0.37 3.32
CA PRO A 22 -8.81 -1.19 3.61
C PRO A 22 -8.00 -0.51 4.72
N ARG A 23 -7.79 -1.23 5.83
CA ARG A 23 -6.87 -0.77 6.88
C ARG A 23 -5.50 -0.65 6.23
N LYS A 24 -4.97 0.58 6.16
CA LYS A 24 -3.61 0.80 5.69
C LYS A 24 -2.67 0.07 6.65
N LEU A 25 -2.02 -0.98 6.16
CA LEU A 25 -0.97 -1.66 6.92
C LEU A 25 0.15 -0.65 7.18
N ILE A 26 0.48 -0.42 8.45
CA ILE A 26 1.64 0.37 8.84
C ILE A 26 2.85 -0.54 8.64
N LEU A 27 3.40 -0.53 7.43
CA LEU A 27 4.61 -1.27 7.10
C LEU A 27 5.84 -0.41 7.43
N TRP A 28 6.85 -1.02 8.02
CA TRP A 28 8.18 -0.43 8.23
C TRP A 28 9.01 -0.60 6.96
N ASN A 29 9.78 0.43 6.56
CA ASN A 29 10.59 0.38 5.34
C ASN A 29 12.05 0.03 5.64
N PHE A 30 12.30 -1.25 5.91
CA PHE A 30 13.61 -1.72 6.38
C PHE A 30 14.80 -1.48 5.41
N ARG A 31 14.51 -1.17 4.14
CA ARG A 31 15.53 -0.89 3.12
C ARG A 31 16.08 0.54 3.19
N LYS A 32 15.32 1.48 3.76
CA LYS A 32 15.74 2.89 3.94
C LYS A 32 16.18 3.20 5.37
N ASP A 33 16.43 2.16 6.15
CA ASP A 33 16.81 2.30 7.53
C ASP A 33 18.22 2.85 7.66
N ARG A 34 18.38 3.74 8.63
CA ARG A 34 19.70 4.21 9.04
C ARG A 34 20.17 3.31 10.17
N TRP A 35 20.68 2.12 9.85
CA TRP A 35 21.14 1.14 10.83
C TRP A 35 22.23 1.70 11.76
N ASP A 36 23.13 2.54 11.25
CA ASP A 36 24.12 3.23 12.08
C ASP A 36 23.45 4.11 13.16
N ARG A 37 22.37 4.80 12.77
CA ARG A 37 21.57 5.62 13.69
C ARG A 37 20.79 4.74 14.65
N TYR A 38 20.26 3.60 14.19
CA TYR A 38 19.58 2.63 15.05
C TYR A 38 20.54 2.13 16.13
N SER A 39 21.74 1.66 15.76
CA SER A 39 22.74 1.15 16.70
C SER A 39 23.11 2.19 17.76
N ARG A 40 23.39 3.42 17.34
CA ARG A 40 23.73 4.48 18.29
C ARG A 40 22.59 4.79 19.26
N LEU A 41 21.36 4.86 18.74
CA LEU A 41 20.18 5.17 19.56
C LEU A 41 19.79 3.98 20.45
N SER A 42 20.04 2.73 20.02
CA SER A 42 19.80 1.57 20.88
C SER A 42 20.76 1.58 22.06
N ASP A 43 22.03 1.89 21.84
CA ASP A 43 23.02 1.95 22.92
C ASP A 43 22.71 3.10 23.89
N GLU A 44 22.13 4.20 23.40
CA GLU A 44 21.72 5.35 24.23
C GLU A 44 20.42 5.07 25.02
N TYR A 45 19.44 4.42 24.40
CA TYR A 45 18.12 4.20 25.02
C TYR A 45 17.99 2.87 25.74
N VAL A 46 18.92 1.94 25.54
CA VAL A 46 18.91 0.59 26.11
C VAL A 46 20.18 0.39 26.93
N THR A 47 20.23 1.03 28.10
CA THR A 47 21.35 0.92 29.05
C THR A 47 21.03 -0.06 30.19
N GLU A 48 22.07 -0.50 30.90
CA GLU A 48 21.93 -1.35 32.10
C GLU A 48 21.09 -0.68 33.20
N ASP A 49 20.98 0.65 33.19
CA ASP A 49 20.14 1.42 34.13
C ASP A 49 18.64 1.10 34.02
N LEU A 50 18.22 0.42 32.94
CA LEU A 50 16.86 -0.07 32.77
C LEU A 50 16.55 -1.27 33.67
N ILE A 51 17.58 -1.92 34.23
CA ILE A 51 17.44 -3.05 35.14
C ILE A 51 16.91 -2.51 36.46
N ASN A 52 15.64 -2.82 36.72
CA ASN A 52 14.94 -2.51 37.95
C ASN A 52 14.72 -3.80 38.76
N ASP A 53 14.56 -3.68 40.08
CA ASP A 53 14.20 -4.79 40.97
C ASP A 53 12.93 -5.53 40.53
N ASN A 54 12.06 -4.84 39.78
CA ASN A 54 10.92 -5.45 39.13
C ASN A 54 11.26 -5.82 37.65
N PRO A 55 11.27 -7.12 37.29
CA PRO A 55 11.59 -7.57 35.94
C PRO A 55 10.54 -7.14 34.89
N ASP A 56 9.26 -7.06 35.26
CA ASP A 56 8.19 -6.63 34.35
C ASP A 56 8.38 -5.16 33.95
N LYS A 57 8.75 -4.31 34.91
CA LYS A 57 9.06 -2.91 34.63
C LYS A 57 10.30 -2.76 33.75
N SER A 58 11.32 -3.57 34.01
CA SER A 58 12.54 -3.60 33.18
C SER A 58 12.20 -3.97 31.74
N ALA A 59 11.37 -5.01 31.54
CA ALA A 59 10.92 -5.44 30.22
C ALA A 59 10.10 -4.35 29.50
N GLU A 60 9.19 -3.67 30.21
CA GLU A 60 8.43 -2.57 29.63
C GLU A 60 9.32 -1.41 29.16
N LEU A 61 10.30 -1.02 29.99
CA LEU A 61 11.20 0.08 29.67
C LEU A 61 12.11 -0.28 28.49
N PHE A 62 12.61 -1.51 28.44
CA PHE A 62 13.36 -2.04 27.31
C PHE A 62 12.55 -2.00 26.00
N VAL A 63 11.30 -2.50 26.02
CA VAL A 63 10.40 -2.46 24.86
C VAL A 63 10.12 -1.03 24.41
N LYS A 64 9.94 -0.10 25.35
CA LYS A 64 9.76 1.34 25.05
C LYS A 64 11.03 1.93 24.41
N GLY A 65 12.21 1.57 24.90
CA GLY A 65 13.51 1.99 24.35
C GLY A 65 13.70 1.52 22.90
N ILE A 66 13.46 0.24 22.63
CA ILE A 66 13.50 -0.30 21.26
C ILE A 66 12.47 0.39 20.36
N LEU A 67 11.22 0.54 20.81
CA LEU A 67 10.18 1.18 20.01
C LEU A 67 10.52 2.63 19.66
N ARG A 68 11.17 3.36 20.57
CA ARG A 68 11.63 4.72 20.35
C ARG A 68 12.78 4.76 19.34
N THR A 69 13.79 3.92 19.53
CA THR A 69 14.91 3.73 18.60
C THR A 69 14.41 3.48 17.18
N THR A 70 13.51 2.50 17.03
CA THR A 70 12.90 2.11 15.76
C THR A 70 12.11 3.27 15.14
N LYS A 71 11.31 4.01 15.93
CA LYS A 71 10.55 5.18 15.44
C LYS A 71 11.44 6.28 14.84
N GLU A 72 12.62 6.48 15.42
CA GLU A 72 13.52 7.58 15.04
C GLU A 72 14.47 7.21 13.89
N SER A 73 14.83 5.93 13.76
CA SER A 73 15.81 5.43 12.78
C SER A 73 15.19 4.78 11.55
N ILE A 74 14.01 4.17 11.69
CA ILE A 74 13.30 3.42 10.64
C ILE A 74 12.11 4.26 10.18
N PRO A 75 12.10 4.77 8.93
CA PRO A 75 10.98 5.54 8.43
C PRO A 75 9.70 4.68 8.39
N ARG A 76 8.64 5.22 9.01
CA ARG A 76 7.32 4.57 9.04
C ARG A 76 6.59 4.75 7.71
N GLY A 77 6.03 3.66 7.19
CA GLY A 77 4.97 3.65 6.20
C GLY A 77 5.36 3.24 4.79
N GLN A 78 4.35 2.83 4.03
CA GLN A 78 4.34 2.97 2.57
C GLN A 78 4.56 4.45 2.24
N VAL A 79 5.80 4.82 1.96
CA VAL A 79 6.08 6.10 1.29
C VAL A 79 5.19 6.14 0.04
N LYS A 80 4.39 7.19 -0.15
CA LYS A 80 3.55 7.35 -1.36
C LYS A 80 4.44 7.08 -2.58
N LYS A 81 4.03 6.14 -3.45
CA LYS A 81 4.76 5.68 -4.65
C LYS A 81 5.98 4.77 -4.40
N HIS A 82 6.22 4.30 -3.17
CA HIS A 82 7.26 3.30 -2.94
C HIS A 82 6.73 1.91 -3.30
N LEU A 83 7.25 1.39 -4.40
CA LEU A 83 7.05 0.02 -4.83
C LEU A 83 8.27 -0.79 -4.33
N PRO A 84 8.07 -1.81 -3.48
CA PRO A 84 9.17 -2.67 -3.04
C PRO A 84 9.75 -3.39 -4.26
N PHE A 85 11.08 -3.57 -4.28
CA PHE A 85 11.84 -4.12 -5.42
C PHE A 85 11.78 -3.31 -6.73
N TRP A 86 11.21 -2.11 -6.71
CA TRP A 86 11.22 -1.21 -7.85
C TRP A 86 12.60 -0.58 -8.02
N SER A 87 13.26 -0.89 -9.13
CA SER A 87 14.56 -0.36 -9.53
C SER A 87 14.41 0.63 -10.67
N GLU A 88 15.44 1.44 -10.92
CA GLU A 88 15.49 2.36 -12.07
C GLU A 88 15.31 1.62 -13.41
N PHE A 89 15.79 0.38 -13.48
CA PHE A 89 15.57 -0.50 -14.63
C PHE A 89 14.08 -0.83 -14.85
N LEU A 90 13.31 -1.04 -13.77
CA LEU A 90 11.87 -1.27 -13.87
C LEU A 90 11.10 0.00 -14.25
N ASP A 91 11.58 1.19 -13.85
CA ASP A 91 11.04 2.47 -14.32
C ASP A 91 11.25 2.65 -15.82
N LEU A 92 12.44 2.32 -16.33
CA LEU A 92 12.76 2.34 -17.76
C LEU A 92 11.82 1.41 -18.53
N LEU A 93 11.73 0.13 -18.15
CA LEU A 93 10.85 -0.85 -18.80
C LEU A 93 9.38 -0.43 -18.79
N LYS A 94 8.90 0.15 -17.68
CA LYS A 94 7.54 0.68 -17.59
C LYS A 94 7.33 1.85 -18.55
N SER A 95 8.32 2.74 -18.68
CA SER A 95 8.26 3.87 -19.60
C SER A 95 8.23 3.41 -21.06
N GLU A 96 9.06 2.45 -21.45
CA GLU A 96 9.09 1.86 -22.79
C GLU A 96 7.76 1.18 -23.14
N ARG A 97 7.25 0.35 -22.23
CA ARG A 97 5.93 -0.28 -22.38
C ARG A 97 4.82 0.76 -22.54
N ASN A 98 4.84 1.83 -21.75
CA ASN A 98 3.84 2.89 -21.85
C ASN A 98 3.96 3.66 -23.18
N ALA A 99 5.19 3.92 -23.64
CA ALA A 99 5.45 4.57 -24.92
C ALA A 99 4.95 3.73 -26.10
N ALA A 100 5.05 2.39 -26.03
CA ALA A 100 4.48 1.49 -27.02
C ALA A 100 2.93 1.40 -26.94
N ARG A 101 2.37 1.53 -25.73
CA ARG A 101 0.92 1.44 -25.48
C ARG A 101 0.15 2.68 -25.93
N CYS A 102 0.69 3.88 -25.69
CA CYS A 102 0.00 5.15 -26.02
C CYS A 102 -0.44 5.24 -27.50
N PRO A 103 0.41 4.90 -28.49
CA PRO A 103 -0.02 4.82 -29.89
C PRO A 103 -1.14 3.80 -30.10
N ALA A 104 -0.97 2.57 -29.63
CA ALA A 104 -1.94 1.49 -29.81
C ALA A 104 -3.33 1.81 -29.23
N GLU A 105 -3.38 2.46 -28.06
CA GLU A 105 -4.63 2.92 -27.45
C GLU A 105 -5.21 4.15 -28.16
N SER A 106 -4.37 5.05 -28.70
CA SER A 106 -4.83 6.21 -29.47
C SER A 106 -5.43 5.84 -30.83
N PHE A 107 -4.91 4.81 -31.51
CA PHE A 107 -5.46 4.29 -32.77
C PHE A 107 -6.89 3.77 -32.59
N HIS A 108 -7.21 3.15 -31.46
CA HIS A 108 -8.57 2.69 -31.17
C HIS A 108 -9.58 3.80 -30.84
N ILE A 109 -9.13 5.01 -30.50
CA ILE A 109 -10.06 6.14 -30.25
C ILE A 109 -10.37 6.88 -31.55
N THR A 110 -9.42 6.96 -32.49
CA THR A 110 -9.61 7.63 -33.78
C THR A 110 -10.52 6.87 -34.75
N ASP A 111 -10.62 5.54 -34.63
CA ASP A 111 -11.51 4.72 -35.46
C ASP A 111 -13.00 4.81 -35.05
N CYS A 112 -13.32 5.41 -33.91
CA CYS A 112 -14.71 5.58 -33.43
C CYS A 112 -15.33 6.95 -33.77
N ILE A 113 -14.64 7.85 -34.47
CA ILE A 113 -15.21 9.14 -34.92
C ILE A 113 -15.13 9.20 -36.45
N LEU A 114 -16.06 8.52 -37.12
CA LEU A 114 -16.37 8.83 -38.51
C LEU A 114 -17.18 10.15 -38.53
N PRO A 115 -16.73 11.21 -39.22
CA PRO A 115 -17.55 12.40 -39.40
C PRO A 115 -18.74 12.06 -40.30
N GLY A 116 -19.95 12.20 -39.76
CA GLY A 116 -21.18 12.20 -40.55
C GLY A 116 -21.06 13.24 -41.66
N LYS A 117 -21.10 12.79 -42.91
CA LYS A 117 -21.30 13.65 -44.08
C LYS A 117 -22.81 13.77 -44.33
N ALA A 118 -23.25 15.02 -44.36
CA ALA A 118 -24.55 15.46 -44.89
C ALA A 118 -24.65 15.21 -46.40
#